data_AF-A0A920IQZ7-F1
#
_entry.id   AF-A0A920IQZ7-F1
#
_cell.length_a   1.000
_cell.length_b   1.000
_cell.length_c   1.000
_cell.angle_alpha   90.00
_cell.angle_beta   90.00
_cell.angle_gamma   90.00
#
_symmetry.space_group_name_H-M   'P 1'
#
loop_
_entity.id
_entity.type
_entity.pdbx_description
1 polymer ?
#
loop_
_entity_poly.entity_id
_entity_poly.type
_entity_poly.pdbx_seq_one_letter_code
_entity_poly.pdbx_strand_id
1 'polypeptide(L)' 'MAPDAEDSSKKVPTMMTTADMALREDPSYNKISKRFHENPDQFADAFARAWFKLLHRDMGPKTRYMGPEVPEED' A
#
# COMPACT_ATOMS: atom_id res chain seq x y z
N MET A 1 -18.59 10.82 1.57
CA MET A 1 -19.50 9.82 0.99
C MET A 1 -18.92 9.37 -0.34
N ALA A 2 -18.79 8.08 -0.56
CA ALA A 2 -18.32 7.47 -1.81
C ALA A 2 -19.51 7.18 -2.74
N PRO A 3 -19.32 7.02 -4.06
CA PRO A 3 -20.35 6.43 -4.91
C PRO A 3 -20.68 5.01 -4.45
N ASP A 4 -21.94 4.60 -4.60
CA ASP A 4 -22.32 3.19 -4.42
C ASP A 4 -21.65 2.31 -5.51
N ALA A 5 -21.36 1.05 -5.16
CA ALA A 5 -20.63 0.14 -6.05
C ALA A 5 -21.47 -0.33 -7.25
N GLU A 6 -22.80 -0.35 -7.11
CA GLU A 6 -23.73 -0.82 -8.13
C GLU A 6 -24.49 0.34 -8.79
N ASP A 7 -24.73 1.43 -8.06
CA ASP A 7 -25.54 2.57 -8.51
C ASP A 7 -24.84 3.93 -8.30
N SER A 8 -24.25 4.46 -9.36
CA SER A 8 -23.52 5.73 -9.33
C SER A 8 -24.35 6.97 -8.97
N SER A 9 -25.69 6.88 -8.97
CA SER A 9 -26.57 7.96 -8.51
C SER A 9 -26.68 8.03 -6.99
N LYS A 10 -26.32 6.95 -6.28
CA LYS A 10 -26.33 6.85 -4.82
C LYS A 10 -24.96 7.14 -4.22
N LYS A 11 -24.98 7.65 -2.99
CA LYS A 11 -23.78 7.91 -2.19
C LYS A 11 -23.85 7.15 -0.88
N VAL A 12 -22.76 6.49 -0.49
CA VAL A 12 -22.64 5.70 0.74
C VAL A 12 -21.64 6.30 1.73
N PRO A 13 -21.83 6.12 3.05
CA PRO A 13 -20.86 6.56 4.05
C PRO A 13 -19.50 5.88 3.86
N THR A 14 -18.44 6.63 4.11
CA THR A 14 -17.08 6.07 4.20
C THR A 14 -16.91 5.45 5.58
N MET A 15 -16.37 4.23 5.63
CA MET A 15 -16.03 3.54 6.87
C MET A 15 -14.52 3.26 6.95
N MET A 16 -14.05 3.03 8.17
CA MET A 16 -12.69 2.61 8.47
C MET A 16 -12.77 1.40 9.40
N THR A 17 -11.90 0.42 9.20
CA THR A 17 -11.78 -0.72 10.11
C THR A 17 -10.94 -0.36 11.34
N THR A 18 -10.94 -1.22 12.35
CA THR A 18 -10.04 -1.08 13.51
C THR A 18 -8.57 -1.06 13.10
N ALA A 19 -8.19 -1.82 12.06
CA ALA A 19 -6.82 -1.83 11.55
C ALA A 19 -6.44 -0.50 10.89
N ASP A 20 -7.34 0.08 10.09
CA ASP A 20 -7.12 1.41 9.47
C ASP A 20 -6.98 2.49 10.55
N MET A 21 -7.83 2.43 11.58
CA MET A 21 -7.76 3.37 12.70
C MET A 21 -6.47 3.20 13.49
N ALA A 22 -5.97 1.97 13.68
CA ALA A 22 -4.70 1.75 14.37
C ALA A 22 -3.51 2.46 13.68
N LEU A 23 -3.51 2.56 12.35
CA LEU A 23 -2.49 3.31 11.60
C LEU A 23 -2.52 4.82 11.86
N ARG A 24 -3.64 5.34 12.37
CA ARG A 24 -3.82 6.73 12.78
C ARG A 24 -3.60 6.93 14.27
N GLU A 25 -4.09 6.03 15.12
CA GLU A 25 -4.09 6.23 16.57
C GLU A 25 -2.77 5.83 17.24
N ASP A 26 -2.07 4.80 16.74
CA ASP A 26 -0.78 4.40 17.30
C ASP A 26 0.30 5.47 17.01
N PRO A 27 1.07 5.96 18.01
CA PRO A 27 2.03 7.04 17.78
C PRO A 27 3.15 6.71 16.80
N SER A 28 3.54 5.43 16.70
CA SER A 28 4.60 5.00 15.77
C SER A 28 4.08 4.94 14.34
N TYR A 29 2.89 4.37 14.13
CA TYR A 29 2.26 4.33 12.82
C TYR A 29 1.76 5.70 12.36
N ASN A 30 1.24 6.54 13.26
CA ASN A 30 0.76 7.89 12.93
C ASN A 30 1.85 8.74 12.26
N LYS A 31 3.09 8.66 12.76
CA LYS A 31 4.24 9.38 12.18
C LYS A 31 4.51 8.94 10.74
N ILE A 32 4.42 7.64 10.46
CA ILE A 32 4.60 7.09 9.12
C ILE A 32 3.44 7.49 8.21
N SER A 33 2.19 7.31 8.69
CA SER A 33 0.97 7.67 7.96
C SER A 33 0.92 9.15 7.60
N LYS A 34 1.29 10.06 8.52
CA LYS A 34 1.37 11.50 8.25
C LYS A 34 2.43 11.83 7.20
N ARG A 35 3.63 11.23 7.31
CA ARG A 35 4.69 11.41 6.32
C ARG A 35 4.21 11.01 4.93
N PHE A 36 3.53 9.86 4.79
CA PHE A 36 3.00 9.41 3.51
C PHE A 36 1.84 10.27 3.00
N HIS A 37 1.00 10.80 3.88
CA HIS A 37 -0.03 11.76 3.51
C HIS A 37 0.55 13.06 2.94
N GLU A 38 1.64 13.56 3.55
CA GLU A 38 2.33 14.78 3.12
C GLU A 38 3.27 14.56 1.92
N ASN A 39 3.68 13.31 1.67
CA ASN A 39 4.64 12.95 0.61
C ASN A 39 4.14 11.74 -0.21
N PRO A 40 3.16 11.93 -1.11
CA PRO A 40 2.56 10.81 -1.86
C PRO A 40 3.56 10.02 -2.72
N ASP A 41 4.59 10.66 -3.26
CA ASP A 41 5.60 9.98 -4.07
C ASP A 41 6.45 9.00 -3.24
N GLN A 42 6.73 9.36 -1.98
CA GLN A 42 7.43 8.45 -1.05
C GLN A 42 6.55 7.26 -0.67
N PHE A 43 5.22 7.48 -0.57
CA PHE A 43 4.28 6.39 -0.34
C PHE A 43 4.24 5.44 -1.54
N ALA A 44 4.16 5.99 -2.75
CA ALA A 44 4.13 5.21 -3.98
C ALA A 44 5.37 4.30 -4.12
N ASP A 45 6.57 4.86 -3.94
CA ASP A 45 7.82 4.08 -3.98
C ASP A 45 7.89 3.03 -2.86
N ALA A 46 7.60 3.42 -1.61
CA ALA A 46 7.65 2.50 -0.48
C ALA A 46 6.65 1.35 -0.61
N PHE A 47 5.43 1.64 -1.07
CA PHE A 47 4.41 0.63 -1.30
C PHE A 47 4.80 -0.31 -2.45
N ALA A 48 5.31 0.21 -3.56
CA ALA A 48 5.76 -0.62 -4.69
C ALA A 48 6.86 -1.61 -4.26
N ARG A 49 7.87 -1.12 -3.51
CA ARG A 49 8.94 -1.96 -2.96
C ARG A 49 8.43 -3.01 -1.97
N ALA A 50 7.51 -2.61 -1.07
CA ALA A 50 6.91 -3.53 -0.10
C ALA A 50 6.04 -4.60 -0.79
N TRP A 51 5.30 -4.23 -1.83
CA TRP A 51 4.47 -5.14 -2.61
C TRP A 51 5.31 -6.14 -3.40
N PHE A 52 6.36 -5.67 -4.10
CA PHE A 52 7.32 -6.55 -4.77
C PHE A 52 7.92 -7.55 -3.77
N LYS A 53 8.42 -7.07 -2.64
CA LYS A 53 8.95 -7.94 -1.57
C LYS A 53 7.90 -8.94 -1.08
N LEU A 54 6.66 -8.52 -0.84
CA LEU A 54 5.59 -9.41 -0.36
C LEU A 54 5.39 -10.62 -1.29
N LEU A 55 5.41 -10.37 -2.61
CA LEU A 55 5.15 -11.39 -3.63
C LEU A 55 6.37 -12.29 -3.94
N HIS A 56 7.59 -11.85 -3.64
CA HIS A 56 8.82 -12.56 -4.04
C HIS A 56 9.70 -13.00 -2.87
N ARG A 57 9.36 -12.66 -1.61
CA ARG A 57 10.18 -12.95 -0.41
C ARG A 57 10.48 -14.43 -0.19
N ASP A 58 9.67 -15.34 -0.74
CA ASP A 58 9.80 -16.79 -0.63
C ASP A 58 10.41 -17.44 -1.88
N MET A 59 10.75 -16.67 -2.93
CA MET A 59 11.37 -17.18 -4.15
C MET A 59 12.86 -17.51 -4.00
N GLY A 60 13.52 -17.04 -2.93
CA GLY A 60 14.95 -17.25 -2.70
C GLY A 60 15.82 -16.26 -3.47
N PRO A 61 17.06 -16.63 -3.86
CA PRO A 61 17.99 -15.68 -4.48
C PRO A 61 17.50 -15.19 -5.85
N LYS A 62 17.84 -13.94 -6.21
CA LYS A 62 17.46 -13.29 -7.49
C LYS A 62 17.88 -14.08 -8.73
N THR A 63 18.89 -14.95 -8.63
CA THR A 63 19.29 -15.89 -9.69
C THR A 63 18.17 -16.85 -10.12
N ARG A 64 17.12 -17.01 -9.30
CA ARG A 64 15.94 -17.82 -9.62
C ARG A 64 14.86 -17.02 -10.35
N TYR A 65 14.98 -15.71 -10.46
CA TYR A 65 13.96 -14.85 -11.06
C TYR A 65 14.09 -14.95 -12.59
N MET A 66 12.95 -15.01 -13.28
CA MET A 66 12.89 -15.19 -14.73
C MET A 66 11.87 -14.24 -15.34
N GLY A 67 12.10 -13.82 -16.59
CA GLY A 67 11.20 -12.95 -17.35
C GLY A 67 11.75 -11.53 -17.55
N PRO A 68 11.11 -10.74 -18.42
CA PRO A 68 11.61 -9.43 -18.83
C PRO A 68 11.37 -8.32 -17.81
N GLU A 69 10.53 -8.55 -16.79
CA GLU A 69 10.16 -7.55 -15.77
C GLU A 69 10.95 -7.73 -14.46
N VAL A 70 11.96 -8.60 -14.45
CA VAL A 70 12.85 -8.75 -13.29
C VAL A 70 13.60 -7.42 -13.07
N PRO A 71 13.48 -6.79 -11.89
CA PRO A 71 14.14 -5.51 -11.64
C PRO A 71 15.66 -5.63 -11.74
N GLU A 72 16.30 -4.60 -12.29
CA GLU A 72 17.76 -4.49 -12.30
C GLU A 72 18.31 -4.22 -10.89
N GLU A 73 17.60 -3.41 -10.10
CA GLU A 73 17.91 -3.18 -8.68
C GLU A 73 17.76 -4.45 -7.83
N ASP A 74 18.60 -4.60 -6.81
CA ASP A 74 18.54 -5.70 -5.84
C ASP A 74 17.60 -5.39 -4.65
#